data_AF-A0A7Y4X9S9-F1
#
_entry.id   AF-A0A7Y4X9S9-F1
#
_cell.length_a   1.000
_cell.length_b   1.000
_cell.length_c   1.000
_cell.angle_alpha   90.00
_cell.angle_beta   90.00
_cell.angle_gamma   90.00
#
_symmetry.space_group_name_H-M   'P 1'
#
loop_
_entity.id
_entity.type
_entity.pdbx_description
1 polymer ?
#
loop_
_entity_poly.entity_id
_entity_poly.type
_entity_poly.pdbx_seq_one_letter_code
_entity_poly.pdbx_strand_id
1 'polypeptide(L)'
;MQVYCPRCAAAAPQGQRFCKNCGLKLDIIVDAMEGRQVSFDPEALKEGLRTLGDNLRVGFETWKQEAKQTRRLKKEEVKKPSPHEWIGDLGVRAGQVGADLGSALGGVKNKTGQLAETRADRKLKQALAKKLPALRKYSLQQGITQILGGAASAGVWYLILRQMGRSGFLESIVQAIASKTEIPAVGMASVLQLLWLFALIPVATGFGHLINGIFFAAQPEDLWLDNYLMPPQPMPQRQVAA
;
A
#
# COMPACT_ATOMS: atom_id res chain seq x y z
N MET A 1 -8.37 -33.25 32.38
CA MET A 1 -8.37 -33.26 30.89
C MET A 1 -7.48 -32.14 30.40
N GLN A 2 -6.38 -32.44 29.70
CA GLN A 2 -5.54 -31.39 29.10
C GLN A 2 -6.19 -30.91 27.79
N VAL A 3 -6.21 -29.59 27.57
CA VAL A 3 -6.69 -28.98 26.33
C VAL A 3 -5.49 -28.56 25.48
N TYR A 4 -5.59 -28.74 24.18
CA TYR A 4 -4.52 -28.39 23.23
C TYR A 4 -4.92 -27.16 22.43
N CYS A 5 -3.98 -26.25 22.19
CA CYS A 5 -4.23 -25.07 21.38
C CYS A 5 -4.44 -25.46 19.91
N PRO A 6 -5.56 -25.10 19.26
CA PRO A 6 -5.82 -25.49 17.87
C PRO A 6 -4.88 -24.82 16.86
N ARG A 7 -4.21 -23.73 17.24
CA ARG A 7 -3.33 -22.98 16.34
C ARG A 7 -1.89 -23.50 16.31
N CYS A 8 -1.39 -24.04 17.43
CA CYS A 8 0.02 -24.42 17.54
C CYS A 8 0.25 -25.78 18.23
N ALA A 9 -0.82 -26.49 18.56
CA ALA A 9 -0.81 -27.78 19.25
C ALA A 9 -0.10 -27.80 20.63
N ALA A 10 0.27 -26.64 21.17
CA ALA A 10 0.85 -26.56 22.51
C ALA A 10 -0.19 -26.99 23.56
N ALA A 11 0.23 -27.84 24.50
CA ALA A 11 -0.58 -28.24 25.64
C ALA A 11 -0.84 -27.03 26.55
N ALA A 12 -2.11 -26.81 26.91
CA ALA A 12 -2.53 -25.76 27.82
C ALA A 12 -3.01 -26.38 29.14
N PRO A 13 -2.43 -26.01 30.30
CA PRO A 13 -3.00 -26.34 31.60
C PRO A 13 -4.44 -25.79 31.74
N GLN A 14 -5.27 -26.49 32.49
CA GLN A 14 -6.67 -26.09 32.74
C GLN A 14 -6.73 -24.70 33.41
N GLY A 15 -7.70 -23.88 33.01
CA GLY A 15 -7.88 -22.51 33.51
C GLY A 15 -7.00 -21.45 32.83
N GLN A 16 -6.20 -21.82 31.82
CA GLN A 16 -5.38 -20.86 31.10
C GLN A 16 -6.17 -20.11 30.02
N ARG A 17 -6.28 -18.78 30.17
CA ARG A 17 -7.04 -17.90 29.27
C ARG A 17 -6.44 -17.73 27.87
N PHE A 18 -5.12 -17.84 27.75
CA PHE A 18 -4.37 -17.60 26.51
C PHE A 18 -3.27 -18.64 26.31
N CYS A 19 -3.04 -19.05 25.06
CA CYS A 19 -1.89 -19.89 24.72
C CYS A 19 -0.57 -19.11 24.87
N LYS A 20 0.38 -19.64 25.65
CA LYS A 20 1.72 -19.04 25.85
C LYS A 20 2.56 -18.98 24.57
N ASN A 21 2.31 -19.87 23.60
CA ASN A 21 3.15 -19.97 22.39
C ASN A 21 2.67 -19.04 21.28
N CYS A 22 1.35 -18.90 21.07
CA CYS A 22 0.79 -18.15 19.94
C CYS A 22 -0.17 -17.00 20.31
N GLY A 23 -0.48 -16.81 21.60
CA GLY A 23 -1.36 -15.74 22.08
C GLY A 23 -2.86 -15.94 21.83
N LEU A 24 -3.29 -17.10 21.33
CA LEU A 24 -4.72 -17.38 21.09
C LEU A 24 -5.51 -17.41 22.41
N LYS A 25 -6.67 -16.74 22.47
CA LYS A 25 -7.63 -16.81 23.58
C LYS A 25 -8.27 -18.19 23.61
N LEU A 26 -7.97 -18.98 24.64
CA LEU A 26 -8.51 -20.32 24.85
C LEU A 26 -9.88 -20.31 25.54
N ASP A 27 -10.19 -19.26 26.31
CA ASP A 27 -11.47 -19.13 27.03
C ASP A 27 -12.69 -19.34 26.11
N ILE A 28 -12.67 -18.74 24.92
CA ILE A 28 -13.78 -18.82 23.95
C ILE A 28 -14.03 -20.26 23.50
N ILE A 29 -12.97 -21.07 23.39
CA ILE A 29 -13.06 -22.46 22.96
C ILE A 29 -13.56 -23.33 24.10
N VAL A 30 -13.05 -23.09 25.32
CA VAL A 30 -13.48 -23.81 26.52
C VAL A 30 -14.95 -23.54 26.82
N ASP A 31 -15.40 -22.28 26.73
CA ASP A 31 -16.80 -21.89 26.90
C ASP A 31 -17.71 -22.59 25.87
N ALA A 32 -17.26 -22.68 24.62
CA ALA A 32 -17.99 -23.40 23.57
C ALA A 32 -18.03 -24.92 23.82
N MET A 33 -16.95 -25.52 24.33
CA MET A 33 -16.89 -26.95 24.66
C MET A 33 -17.73 -27.31 25.88
N GLU A 34 -17.84 -26.42 26.85
CA GLU A 34 -18.67 -26.61 28.06
C GLU A 34 -20.17 -26.45 27.77
N GLY A 35 -20.56 -26.17 26.52
CA GLY A 35 -21.96 -25.95 26.17
C GLY A 35 -22.55 -24.71 26.83
N ARG A 36 -21.71 -23.83 27.39
CA ARG A 36 -22.11 -22.48 27.73
C ARG A 36 -22.37 -21.77 26.42
N GLN A 37 -23.63 -21.82 26.00
CA GLN A 37 -24.14 -20.97 24.94
C GLN A 37 -23.85 -19.55 25.39
N VAL A 38 -22.81 -18.95 24.82
CA VAL A 38 -22.56 -17.51 24.97
C VAL A 38 -23.84 -16.87 24.49
N SER A 39 -24.60 -16.28 25.40
CA SER A 39 -25.78 -15.52 25.05
C SER A 39 -25.28 -14.39 24.16
N PHE A 40 -25.44 -14.57 22.85
CA PHE A 40 -25.13 -13.55 21.87
C PHE A 40 -26.12 -12.44 22.12
N ASP A 41 -25.70 -11.44 22.88
CA ASP A 41 -26.52 -10.26 23.10
C ASP A 41 -26.40 -9.40 21.85
N PRO A 42 -27.43 -9.36 20.98
CA PRO A 42 -27.35 -8.67 19.70
C PRO A 42 -27.12 -7.18 19.91
N GLU A 43 -27.51 -6.63 21.06
CA GLU A 43 -27.27 -5.23 21.42
C GLU A 43 -25.79 -4.96 21.69
N ALA A 44 -25.09 -5.83 22.41
CA ALA A 44 -23.65 -5.68 22.65
C ALA A 44 -22.84 -5.76 21.35
N LEU A 45 -23.24 -6.65 20.43
CA LEU A 45 -22.61 -6.73 19.10
C LEU A 45 -22.88 -5.48 18.26
N LYS A 46 -24.11 -4.96 18.31
CA LYS A 46 -24.50 -3.73 17.61
C LYS A 46 -23.72 -2.53 18.12
N GLU A 47 -23.56 -2.41 19.44
CA GLU A 47 -22.76 -1.34 20.04
C GLU A 47 -21.29 -1.46 19.63
N GLY A 48 -20.73 -2.67 19.67
CA GLY A 48 -19.35 -2.93 19.20
C GLY A 48 -19.14 -2.56 17.73
N LEU A 49 -20.11 -2.87 16.85
CA LEU A 49 -20.08 -2.47 15.43
C LEU A 49 -20.19 -0.95 15.26
N ARG A 50 -20.99 -0.28 16.10
CA ARG A 50 -21.14 1.18 16.10
C ARG A 50 -19.83 1.86 16.50
N THR A 51 -19.22 1.40 17.60
CA THR A 51 -17.91 1.88 18.05
C THR A 51 -16.81 1.61 17.03
N LEU A 52 -16.83 0.46 16.36
CA LEU A 52 -15.90 0.15 15.28
C LEU A 52 -16.08 1.11 14.09
N GLY A 53 -17.33 1.43 13.73
CA GLY A 53 -17.67 2.40 12.70
C GLY A 53 -17.19 3.82 13.02
N ASP A 54 -17.36 4.26 14.27
CA ASP A 54 -16.90 5.57 14.72
C ASP A 54 -15.37 5.66 14.71
N ASN A 55 -14.66 4.63 15.18
CA ASN A 55 -13.20 4.57 15.12
C ASN A 55 -12.68 4.58 13.68
N LEU A 56 -13.35 3.90 12.74
CA LEU A 56 -12.99 3.92 11.32
C LEU A 56 -13.21 5.30 10.70
N ARG A 57 -14.30 5.98 11.06
CA ARG A 57 -14.59 7.34 10.57
C ARG A 57 -13.54 8.33 11.05
N VAL A 58 -13.20 8.30 12.34
CA VAL A 58 -12.13 9.14 12.91
C VAL A 58 -10.81 8.85 12.20
N GLY A 59 -10.44 7.57 12.04
CA GLY A 59 -9.23 7.17 11.33
C GLY A 59 -9.16 7.68 9.88
N PHE A 60 -10.29 7.67 9.16
CA PHE A 60 -10.36 8.19 7.79
C PHE A 60 -10.22 9.72 7.73
N GLU A 61 -10.80 10.43 8.69
CA GLU A 61 -10.62 11.89 8.80
C GLU A 61 -9.18 12.27 9.15
N THR A 62 -8.55 11.58 10.10
CA THR A 62 -7.13 11.79 10.44
C THR A 62 -6.24 11.54 9.23
N TRP A 63 -6.46 10.43 8.52
CA TRP A 63 -5.72 10.11 7.29
C TRP A 63 -5.91 11.17 6.20
N LYS A 64 -7.14 11.67 6.01
CA LYS A 64 -7.45 12.73 5.04
C LYS A 64 -6.73 14.05 5.40
N GLN A 65 -6.57 14.35 6.68
CA GLN A 65 -5.83 15.53 7.14
C GLN A 65 -4.32 15.36 6.92
N GLU A 66 -3.73 14.21 7.26
CA GLU A 66 -2.31 13.90 7.01
C GLU A 66 -1.99 13.91 5.51
N ALA A 67 -2.87 13.38 4.67
CA ALA A 67 -2.73 13.40 3.21
C ALA A 67 -2.72 14.83 2.64
N LYS A 68 -3.49 15.75 3.25
CA LYS A 68 -3.45 17.18 2.88
C LYS A 68 -2.16 17.86 3.34
N GLN A 69 -1.68 17.56 4.55
CA GLN A 69 -0.43 18.12 5.07
C GLN A 69 0.78 17.69 4.24
N THR A 70 0.86 16.41 3.89
CA THR A 70 1.93 15.88 3.02
C THR A 70 1.94 16.51 1.62
N ARG A 71 0.77 16.84 1.05
CA ARG A 71 0.69 17.60 -0.21
C ARG A 71 1.20 19.04 -0.08
N ARG A 72 0.98 19.70 1.08
CA ARG A 72 1.48 21.07 1.32
C ARG A 72 3.00 21.09 1.43
N LEU A 73 3.58 20.16 2.19
CA LEU A 73 5.04 20.02 2.31
C LEU A 73 5.72 19.73 0.96
N LYS A 74 5.12 18.86 0.14
CA LYS A 74 5.61 18.64 -1.24
C LYS A 74 5.51 19.87 -2.14
N LYS A 75 4.50 20.72 -1.93
CA LYS A 75 4.34 21.95 -2.73
C LYS A 75 5.40 23.00 -2.37
N GLU A 76 5.87 23.01 -1.12
CA GLU A 76 6.93 23.92 -0.67
C GLU A 76 8.33 23.47 -1.12
N GLU A 77 8.62 22.15 -1.17
CA GLU A 77 9.90 21.65 -1.69
C GLU A 77 10.09 21.86 -3.21
N VAL A 78 9.03 22.15 -3.98
CA VAL A 78 9.11 22.38 -5.44
C VAL A 78 9.01 23.87 -5.79
N LYS A 79 9.58 24.75 -4.97
CA LYS A 79 10.14 26.00 -5.50
C LYS A 79 11.56 25.70 -5.97
N LYS A 80 11.69 25.09 -7.15
CA LYS A 80 12.98 25.09 -7.85
C LYS A 80 13.37 26.56 -8.08
N PRO A 81 14.59 27.00 -7.75
CA PRO A 81 15.05 28.33 -8.15
C PRO A 81 14.89 28.43 -9.66
N SER A 82 14.37 29.58 -10.12
CA SER A 82 14.17 29.82 -11.54
C SER A 82 15.53 29.67 -12.26
N PRO A 83 15.58 29.01 -13.43
CA PRO A 83 16.84 28.80 -14.17
C PRO A 83 17.61 30.08 -14.54
N HIS A 84 17.01 31.26 -14.37
CA HIS A 84 17.61 32.54 -14.72
C HIS A 84 18.51 33.14 -13.64
N GLU A 85 18.54 32.60 -12.42
CA GLU A 85 19.35 33.17 -11.32
C GLU A 85 20.78 32.62 -11.27
N TRP A 86 21.08 31.51 -11.96
CA TRP A 86 22.42 30.91 -11.99
C TRP A 86 23.35 31.44 -13.09
N ILE A 87 22.83 32.23 -14.04
CA ILE A 87 23.62 32.74 -15.17
C ILE A 87 24.34 34.06 -14.82
N GLY A 88 23.89 34.78 -13.79
CA GLY A 88 24.47 36.08 -13.41
C GLY A 88 25.85 36.02 -12.76
N ASP A 89 26.17 34.95 -12.03
CA ASP A 89 27.39 34.90 -11.20
C ASP A 89 28.59 34.19 -11.88
N LEU A 90 28.35 33.53 -13.01
CA LEU A 90 29.42 32.92 -13.84
C LEU A 90 29.96 33.89 -14.91
N GLY A 91 29.23 34.95 -15.26
CA GLY A 91 29.63 35.92 -16.28
C GLY A 91 30.73 36.89 -15.83
N VAL A 92 30.82 37.20 -14.53
CA VAL A 92 31.79 38.20 -14.02
C VAL A 92 33.16 37.58 -13.71
N ARG A 93 33.26 36.25 -13.55
CA ARG A 93 34.54 35.56 -13.32
C ARG A 93 35.19 34.94 -14.56
N ALA A 94 34.45 34.79 -15.66
CA ALA A 94 34.98 34.22 -16.91
C ALA A 94 35.87 35.20 -17.70
N GLY A 95 35.80 36.51 -17.41
CA GLY A 95 36.59 37.53 -18.13
C GLY A 95 38.08 37.60 -17.74
N GLN A 96 38.49 37.01 -16.61
CA GLN A 96 39.84 37.22 -16.05
C GLN A 96 40.74 35.98 -16.07
N VAL A 97 40.25 34.83 -16.56
CA VAL A 97 41.02 33.56 -16.60
C VAL A 97 41.33 33.11 -18.04
N GLY A 98 40.86 33.87 -19.05
CA GLY A 98 41.00 33.52 -20.46
C GLY A 98 42.39 33.69 -21.08
N ALA A 99 43.35 34.32 -20.39
CA ALA A 99 44.68 34.55 -20.96
C ALA A 99 45.71 33.46 -20.61
N ASP A 100 45.53 32.72 -19.50
CA ASP A 100 46.55 31.76 -19.01
C ASP A 100 46.21 30.28 -19.26
N LEU A 101 45.04 29.96 -19.83
CA LEU A 101 44.58 28.58 -20.00
C LEU A 101 44.83 27.99 -21.41
N GLY A 102 45.51 28.72 -22.29
CA GLY A 102 45.78 28.29 -23.68
C GLY A 102 46.91 27.27 -23.81
N SER A 103 47.84 27.20 -22.86
CA SER A 103 49.05 26.37 -22.93
C SER A 103 48.98 25.07 -22.10
N ALA A 104 47.94 24.87 -21.28
CA ALA A 104 47.81 23.69 -20.41
C ALA A 104 46.91 22.56 -20.97
N LEU A 105 46.21 22.77 -22.10
CA LEU A 105 45.17 21.87 -22.61
C LEU A 105 45.65 20.80 -23.61
N GLY A 106 46.96 20.61 -23.77
CA GLY A 106 47.54 19.63 -24.69
C GLY A 106 47.53 18.15 -24.25
N GLY A 107 47.02 17.80 -23.07
CA GLY A 107 47.35 16.49 -22.47
C GLY A 107 46.29 15.77 -21.62
N VAL A 108 44.99 15.97 -21.84
CA VAL A 108 43.95 15.29 -21.02
C VAL A 108 42.87 14.65 -21.88
N LYS A 109 43.26 13.65 -22.68
CA LYS A 109 42.35 12.64 -23.24
C LYS A 109 42.58 11.34 -22.49
N ASN A 110 41.80 11.11 -21.42
CA ASN A 110 41.45 9.82 -20.77
C ASN A 110 41.25 9.99 -19.26
N LYS A 111 40.13 10.59 -18.81
CA LYS A 111 39.62 10.44 -17.42
C LYS A 111 38.22 11.04 -17.16
N THR A 112 37.41 11.22 -18.19
CA THR A 112 36.13 11.96 -18.11
C THR A 112 34.88 11.07 -18.00
N GLY A 113 35.02 9.86 -17.43
CA GLY A 113 33.91 8.90 -17.31
C GLY A 113 33.41 8.59 -15.89
N GLN A 114 34.08 9.05 -14.83
CA GLN A 114 33.85 8.50 -13.47
C GLN A 114 33.72 9.50 -12.32
N LEU A 115 33.81 10.82 -12.55
CA LEU A 115 33.93 11.79 -11.45
C LEU A 115 32.92 12.95 -11.53
N ALA A 116 31.65 12.63 -11.75
CA ALA A 116 30.58 13.59 -11.49
C ALA A 116 29.27 12.90 -11.12
N GLU A 117 29.31 11.79 -10.37
CA GLU A 117 28.17 11.42 -9.54
C GLU A 117 28.07 12.49 -8.44
N THR A 118 27.32 13.53 -8.76
CA THR A 118 27.27 14.77 -8.00
C THR A 118 26.78 14.49 -6.58
N ARG A 119 27.20 15.30 -5.60
CA ARG A 119 26.68 15.23 -4.22
C ARG A 119 25.13 15.27 -4.16
N ALA A 120 24.48 15.78 -5.21
CA ALA A 120 23.03 15.76 -5.36
C ALA A 120 22.48 14.33 -5.53
N ASP A 121 23.12 13.47 -6.31
CA ASP A 121 22.68 12.08 -6.50
C ASP A 121 22.79 11.25 -5.22
N ARG A 122 23.85 11.46 -4.42
CA ARG A 122 23.97 10.80 -3.10
C ARG A 122 22.86 11.22 -2.15
N LYS A 123 22.48 12.50 -2.13
CA LYS A 123 21.36 12.99 -1.30
C LYS A 123 20.02 12.45 -1.79
N LEU A 124 19.82 12.35 -3.10
CA LEU A 124 18.60 11.77 -3.69
C LEU A 124 18.48 10.28 -3.34
N LYS A 125 19.55 9.50 -3.51
CA LYS A 125 19.60 8.08 -3.14
C LYS A 125 19.35 7.87 -1.65
N GLN A 126 19.94 8.68 -0.78
CA GLN A 126 19.69 8.62 0.66
C GLN A 126 18.25 9.01 1.04
N ALA A 127 17.66 10.01 0.35
CA ALA A 127 16.27 10.39 0.57
C ALA A 127 15.28 9.31 0.09
N LEU A 128 15.58 8.66 -1.04
CA LEU A 128 14.81 7.51 -1.55
C LEU A 128 14.93 6.29 -0.62
N ALA A 129 16.14 5.97 -0.16
CA ALA A 129 16.39 4.87 0.79
C ALA A 129 15.58 5.02 2.09
N LYS A 130 15.46 6.25 2.60
CA LYS A 130 14.64 6.55 3.78
C LYS A 130 13.14 6.45 3.53
N LYS A 131 12.67 6.66 2.30
CA LYS A 131 11.23 6.63 1.94
C LYS A 131 10.74 5.25 1.46
N LEU A 132 11.63 4.39 0.97
CA LEU A 132 11.35 3.03 0.53
C LEU A 132 10.60 2.14 1.56
N PRO A 133 10.97 2.09 2.86
CA PRO A 133 10.26 1.26 3.82
C PRO A 133 8.82 1.74 4.10
N ALA A 134 8.54 3.03 3.94
CA ALA A 134 7.19 3.58 4.08
C ALA A 134 6.29 3.25 2.88
N LEU A 135 6.87 3.20 1.67
CA LEU A 135 6.15 2.85 0.43
C LEU A 135 5.66 1.40 0.44
N ARG A 136 6.44 0.45 1.00
CA ARG A 136 6.05 -0.97 1.05
C ARG A 136 4.81 -1.20 1.91
N LYS A 137 4.76 -0.58 3.11
CA LYS A 137 3.59 -0.65 4.00
C LYS A 137 2.33 -0.11 3.33
N TYR A 138 2.46 0.99 2.58
CA TYR A 138 1.34 1.61 1.87
C TYR A 138 0.77 0.70 0.77
N SER A 139 1.61 0.06 -0.04
CA SER A 139 1.14 -0.85 -1.11
C SER A 139 0.37 -2.05 -0.56
N LEU A 140 0.83 -2.60 0.57
CA LEU A 140 0.24 -3.79 1.19
C LEU A 140 -1.07 -3.44 1.90
N GLN A 141 -1.12 -2.32 2.63
CA GLN A 141 -2.37 -1.80 3.21
C GLN A 141 -3.41 -1.47 2.13
N GLN A 142 -2.98 -0.88 1.02
CA GLN A 142 -3.88 -0.56 -0.09
C GLN A 142 -4.43 -1.83 -0.74
N GLY A 143 -3.59 -2.85 -0.96
CA GLY A 143 -4.01 -4.16 -1.46
C GLY A 143 -5.03 -4.85 -0.55
N ILE A 144 -4.76 -4.92 0.75
CA ILE A 144 -5.68 -5.53 1.73
C ILE A 144 -7.02 -4.78 1.76
N THR A 145 -6.99 -3.45 1.78
CA THR A 145 -8.21 -2.63 1.82
C THR A 145 -9.08 -2.87 0.59
N GLN A 146 -8.49 -2.99 -0.60
CA GLN A 146 -9.26 -3.27 -1.81
C GLN A 146 -9.82 -4.70 -1.85
N ILE A 147 -9.08 -5.70 -1.36
CA ILE A 147 -9.58 -7.07 -1.28
C ILE A 147 -10.75 -7.18 -0.31
N LEU A 148 -10.60 -6.61 0.91
CA LEU A 148 -11.67 -6.65 1.91
C LEU A 148 -12.89 -5.83 1.46
N GLY A 149 -12.66 -4.64 0.90
CA GLY A 149 -13.73 -3.80 0.36
C GLY A 149 -14.47 -4.45 -0.81
N GLY A 150 -13.73 -5.07 -1.73
CA GLY A 150 -14.29 -5.81 -2.87
C GLY A 150 -15.05 -7.06 -2.43
N ALA A 151 -14.52 -7.81 -1.47
CA ALA A 151 -15.20 -9.00 -0.95
C ALA A 151 -16.51 -8.64 -0.22
N ALA A 152 -16.50 -7.59 0.59
CA ALA A 152 -17.69 -7.10 1.28
C ALA A 152 -18.76 -6.63 0.29
N SER A 153 -18.38 -5.84 -0.73
CA SER A 153 -19.33 -5.36 -1.73
C SER A 153 -19.88 -6.49 -2.62
N ALA A 154 -19.04 -7.46 -2.99
CA ALA A 154 -19.48 -8.66 -3.71
C ALA A 154 -20.46 -9.50 -2.88
N GLY A 155 -20.20 -9.66 -1.57
CA GLY A 155 -21.11 -10.33 -0.65
C GLY A 155 -22.47 -9.64 -0.55
N VAL A 156 -22.49 -8.30 -0.42
CA VAL A 156 -23.73 -7.51 -0.41
C VAL A 156 -24.48 -7.67 -1.74
N TRP A 157 -23.79 -7.57 -2.87
CA TRP A 157 -24.41 -7.76 -4.19
C TRP A 157 -24.99 -9.15 -4.37
N TYR A 158 -24.27 -10.18 -3.93
CA TYR A 158 -24.76 -11.56 -3.96
C TYR A 158 -26.04 -11.73 -3.14
N LEU A 159 -26.11 -11.16 -1.93
CA LEU A 159 -27.31 -11.22 -1.10
C LEU A 159 -28.49 -10.48 -1.73
N ILE A 160 -28.27 -9.28 -2.30
CA ILE A 160 -29.30 -8.51 -2.98
C ILE A 160 -29.84 -9.28 -4.19
N LEU A 161 -28.96 -9.81 -5.05
CA LEU A 161 -29.36 -10.59 -6.23
C LEU A 161 -30.09 -11.88 -5.86
N ARG A 162 -29.62 -12.56 -4.81
CA ARG A 162 -30.29 -13.76 -4.29
C ARG A 162 -31.69 -13.42 -3.76
N GLN A 163 -31.84 -12.29 -3.08
CA GLN A 163 -33.14 -11.85 -2.58
C GLN A 163 -34.09 -11.44 -3.72
N MET A 164 -33.58 -10.73 -4.73
CA MET A 164 -34.35 -10.35 -5.93
C MET A 164 -34.79 -11.56 -6.75
N GLY A 165 -33.96 -12.60 -6.83
CA GLY A 165 -34.33 -13.86 -7.47
C GLY A 165 -35.43 -14.61 -6.73
N ARG A 166 -35.42 -14.57 -5.38
CA ARG A 166 -36.44 -15.21 -4.55
C ARG A 166 -37.77 -14.47 -4.50
N SER A 167 -37.77 -13.14 -4.64
CA SER A 167 -38.99 -12.34 -4.55
C SER A 167 -39.82 -12.32 -5.83
N GLY A 168 -39.34 -12.91 -6.93
CA GLY A 168 -39.98 -12.79 -8.25
C GLY A 168 -39.91 -11.38 -8.84
N PHE A 169 -39.14 -10.47 -8.22
CA PHE A 169 -39.01 -9.08 -8.68
C PHE A 169 -38.49 -9.00 -10.11
N LEU A 170 -37.54 -9.88 -10.47
CA LEU A 170 -37.01 -9.94 -11.83
C LEU A 170 -38.07 -10.38 -12.84
N GLU A 171 -38.94 -11.33 -12.48
CA GLU A 171 -40.05 -11.75 -13.34
C GLU A 171 -41.03 -10.59 -13.55
N SER A 172 -41.35 -9.84 -12.49
CA SER A 172 -42.22 -8.65 -12.58
C SER A 172 -41.65 -7.58 -13.52
N ILE A 173 -40.35 -7.29 -13.44
CA ILE A 173 -39.70 -6.35 -14.37
C ILE A 173 -39.74 -6.88 -15.80
N VAL A 174 -39.39 -8.15 -16.01
CA VAL A 174 -39.39 -8.76 -17.36
C VAL A 174 -40.79 -8.69 -17.96
N GLN A 175 -41.83 -8.97 -17.17
CA GLN A 175 -43.22 -8.88 -17.62
C GLN A 175 -43.65 -7.43 -17.93
N ALA A 176 -43.19 -6.46 -17.14
CA ALA A 176 -43.43 -5.04 -17.37
C ALA A 176 -42.70 -4.48 -18.61
N ILE A 177 -41.54 -5.04 -18.97
CA ILE A 177 -40.81 -4.69 -20.19
C ILE A 177 -41.43 -5.40 -21.40
N ALA A 178 -41.74 -6.69 -21.27
CA ALA A 178 -42.37 -7.49 -22.32
C ALA A 178 -43.75 -6.95 -22.71
N SER A 179 -44.50 -6.34 -21.79
CA SER A 179 -45.78 -5.69 -22.13
C SER A 179 -45.62 -4.41 -22.95
N LYS A 180 -44.44 -3.77 -22.92
CA LYS A 180 -44.14 -2.54 -23.67
C LYS A 180 -43.30 -2.77 -24.91
N THR A 181 -42.67 -3.92 -25.05
CA THR A 181 -41.76 -4.24 -26.16
C THR A 181 -42.12 -5.58 -26.76
N GLU A 182 -42.34 -5.64 -28.07
CA GLU A 182 -42.63 -6.89 -28.80
C GLU A 182 -41.41 -7.83 -28.90
N ILE A 183 -40.32 -7.55 -28.18
CA ILE A 183 -39.09 -8.30 -28.23
C ILE A 183 -39.16 -9.44 -27.20
N PRO A 184 -39.01 -10.71 -27.62
CA PRO A 184 -39.01 -11.84 -26.70
C PRO A 184 -37.78 -11.75 -25.77
N ALA A 185 -38.00 -11.37 -24.52
CA ALA A 185 -36.96 -11.22 -23.50
C ALA A 185 -36.49 -12.57 -22.92
N VAL A 186 -36.14 -13.52 -23.78
CA VAL A 186 -35.61 -14.83 -23.35
C VAL A 186 -34.14 -14.64 -22.93
N GLY A 187 -33.82 -14.94 -21.68
CA GLY A 187 -32.44 -14.96 -21.16
C GLY A 187 -32.00 -13.77 -20.31
N MET A 188 -32.88 -12.80 -20.03
CA MET A 188 -32.53 -11.63 -19.20
C MET A 188 -32.13 -12.02 -17.77
N ALA A 189 -32.73 -13.10 -17.24
CA ALA A 189 -32.37 -13.66 -15.94
C ALA A 189 -30.89 -14.08 -15.87
N SER A 190 -30.38 -14.75 -16.91
CA SER A 190 -28.98 -15.16 -16.98
C SER A 190 -28.02 -13.96 -17.05
N VAL A 191 -28.40 -12.89 -17.74
CA VAL A 191 -27.59 -11.65 -17.82
C VAL A 191 -27.47 -10.97 -16.47
N LEU A 192 -28.58 -10.84 -15.73
CA LEU A 192 -28.58 -10.34 -14.34
C LEU A 192 -27.76 -11.25 -13.42
N GLN A 193 -27.78 -12.55 -13.67
CA GLN A 193 -26.94 -13.52 -12.97
C GLN A 193 -25.46 -13.49 -13.38
N LEU A 194 -25.09 -12.88 -14.51
CA LEU A 194 -23.71 -12.58 -14.86
C LEU A 194 -23.27 -11.23 -14.27
N LEU A 195 -24.21 -10.35 -13.92
CA LEU A 195 -23.91 -8.99 -13.44
C LEU A 195 -23.09 -8.98 -12.14
N TRP A 196 -23.23 -9.96 -11.25
CA TRP A 196 -22.42 -10.02 -10.02
C TRP A 196 -20.92 -10.25 -10.30
N LEU A 197 -20.54 -10.79 -11.47
CA LEU A 197 -19.13 -10.91 -11.85
C LEU A 197 -18.45 -9.55 -12.00
N PHE A 198 -19.20 -8.48 -12.32
CA PHE A 198 -18.64 -7.13 -12.32
C PHE A 198 -18.23 -6.68 -10.91
N ALA A 199 -18.90 -7.17 -9.87
CA ALA A 199 -18.50 -6.92 -8.49
C ALA A 199 -17.19 -7.65 -8.10
N LEU A 200 -16.76 -8.65 -8.89
CA LEU A 200 -15.51 -9.39 -8.70
C LEU A 200 -14.28 -8.66 -9.27
N ILE A 201 -14.47 -7.70 -10.18
CA ILE A 201 -13.39 -6.90 -10.78
C ILE A 201 -12.48 -6.23 -9.72
N PRO A 202 -12.99 -5.47 -8.73
CA PRO A 202 -12.14 -4.85 -7.72
C PRO A 202 -11.39 -5.86 -6.85
N VAL A 203 -11.96 -7.05 -6.62
CA VAL A 203 -11.27 -8.15 -5.92
C VAL A 203 -10.08 -8.65 -6.74
N ALA A 204 -10.29 -8.89 -8.04
CA ALA A 204 -9.23 -9.30 -8.96
C ALA A 204 -8.12 -8.25 -9.07
N THR A 205 -8.47 -6.96 -9.18
CA THR A 205 -7.49 -5.85 -9.20
C THR A 205 -6.70 -5.78 -7.89
N GLY A 206 -7.38 -5.91 -6.74
CA GLY A 206 -6.73 -5.95 -5.43
C GLY A 206 -5.76 -7.12 -5.30
N PHE A 207 -6.13 -8.29 -5.82
CA PHE A 207 -5.27 -9.48 -5.86
C PHE A 207 -4.03 -9.26 -6.75
N GLY A 208 -4.20 -8.59 -7.90
CA GLY A 208 -3.09 -8.21 -8.76
C GLY A 208 -2.07 -7.30 -8.05
N HIS A 209 -2.54 -6.31 -7.29
CA HIS A 209 -1.66 -5.47 -6.46
C HIS A 209 -0.97 -6.26 -5.35
N LEU A 210 -1.65 -7.24 -4.76
CA LEU A 210 -1.09 -8.07 -3.70
C LEU A 210 0.02 -8.99 -4.24
N ILE A 211 -0.21 -9.68 -5.36
CA ILE A 211 0.81 -10.48 -6.05
C ILE A 211 2.00 -9.58 -6.44
N ASN A 212 1.74 -8.41 -7.02
CA ASN A 212 2.80 -7.48 -7.41
C ASN A 212 3.64 -7.04 -6.21
N GLY A 213 2.99 -6.75 -5.08
CA GLY A 213 3.67 -6.35 -3.84
C GLY A 213 4.44 -7.49 -3.14
N ILE A 214 4.01 -8.74 -3.30
CA ILE A 214 4.67 -9.91 -2.69
C ILE A 214 5.85 -10.39 -3.55
N PHE A 215 5.66 -10.52 -4.85
CA PHE A 215 6.64 -11.18 -5.74
C PHE A 215 7.58 -10.21 -6.45
N PHE A 216 7.12 -9.00 -6.79
CA PHE A 216 7.90 -8.06 -7.61
C PHE A 216 8.44 -6.86 -6.82
N ALA A 217 8.08 -6.72 -5.55
CA ALA A 217 8.74 -5.74 -4.69
C ALA A 217 10.17 -6.25 -4.40
N ALA A 218 11.16 -5.57 -4.97
CA ALA A 218 12.58 -5.85 -4.73
C ALA A 218 12.84 -6.10 -3.24
N GLN A 219 13.52 -7.21 -2.93
CA GLN A 219 13.85 -7.50 -1.55
C GLN A 219 14.77 -6.39 -1.04
N PRO A 220 14.51 -5.83 0.15
CA PRO A 220 15.33 -4.77 0.69
C PRO A 220 16.79 -5.21 0.85
N GLU A 221 17.02 -6.52 1.00
CA GLU A 221 18.33 -7.16 1.13
C GLU A 221 19.27 -6.81 -0.04
N ASP A 222 18.75 -6.72 -1.27
CA ASP A 222 19.54 -6.33 -2.44
C ASP A 222 20.01 -4.87 -2.36
N LEU A 223 19.16 -3.98 -1.80
CA LEU A 223 19.50 -2.57 -1.59
C LEU A 223 20.50 -2.33 -0.46
N TRP A 224 20.60 -3.25 0.50
CA TRP A 224 21.61 -3.18 1.56
C TRP A 224 22.96 -3.70 1.08
N LEU A 225 22.98 -4.80 0.31
CA LEU A 225 24.23 -5.33 -0.23
C LEU A 225 24.95 -4.32 -1.14
N ASP A 226 24.23 -3.62 -2.01
CA ASP A 226 24.81 -2.59 -2.88
C ASP A 226 25.40 -1.41 -2.09
N ASN A 227 24.84 -1.09 -0.92
CA ASN A 227 25.34 0.01 -0.08
C ASN A 227 26.57 -0.39 0.77
N TYR A 228 26.69 -1.66 1.16
CA TYR A 228 27.82 -2.17 1.94
C TYR A 228 29.00 -2.63 1.06
N LEU A 229 28.76 -2.99 -0.20
CA LEU A 229 29.82 -3.39 -1.13
C LEU A 229 30.52 -2.22 -1.82
N MET A 230 30.09 -0.96 -1.61
CA MET A 230 30.89 0.18 -2.01
C MET A 230 32.11 0.31 -1.09
N PRO A 231 33.34 0.06 -1.56
CA PRO A 231 34.52 0.25 -0.74
C PRO A 231 34.58 1.71 -0.29
N PRO A 232 35.05 1.98 0.95
CA PRO A 232 35.22 3.34 1.43
C PRO A 232 36.10 4.09 0.43
N GLN A 233 35.53 5.14 -0.16
CA GLN A 233 36.25 5.99 -1.11
C GLN A 233 37.51 6.53 -0.40
N PRO A 234 38.70 6.40 -1.01
CA PRO A 234 39.93 6.87 -0.39
C PRO A 234 39.77 8.37 -0.10
N MET A 235 40.01 8.76 1.16
CA MET A 235 39.92 10.17 1.55
C MET A 235 40.92 10.96 0.71
N PRO A 236 40.53 12.11 0.13
CA PRO A 236 41.44 12.95 -0.62
C PRO A 236 42.59 13.35 0.31
N GLN A 237 43.80 12.87 0.02
CA GLN A 237 44.99 13.27 0.75
C GLN A 237 45.16 14.77 0.57
N ARG A 238 45.03 15.51 1.68
CA ARG A 238 45.26 16.93 1.75
C ARG A 238 46.75 17.14 1.43
N GLN A 239 47.05 17.55 0.21
CA GLN A 239 48.41 17.94 -0.16
C GLN A 239 48.79 19.14 0.72
N VAL A 240 49.72 18.90 1.63
CA VAL A 240 50.33 19.95 2.44
C VAL A 240 51.33 20.62 1.50
N ALA A 241 51.01 21.82 1.04
CA ALA A 241 51.94 22.62 0.26
C ALA A 241 53.14 22.94 1.16
N ALA A 242 54.33 22.59 0.68
CA ALA A 242 55.62 22.91 1.30
C ALA A 242 56.03 24.35 1.00
#